data_AF-A0A7Y6A1S5-F1
#
_entry.id   AF-A0A7Y6A1S5-F1
#
_cell.length_a   1.000
_cell.length_b   1.000
_cell.length_c   1.000
_cell.angle_alpha   90.00
_cell.angle_beta   90.00
_cell.angle_gamma   90.00
#
_symmetry.space_group_name_H-M   'P 1'
#
loop_
_entity.id
_entity.type
_entity.pdbx_description
1 polymer ?
#
loop_
_entity_poly.entity_id
_entity_poly.type
_entity_poly.pdbx_seq_one_letter_code
_entity_poly.pdbx_strand_id
1 'polypeptide(L)'
;MRRLRERLRGDDRGSSAVEILGVMPIVVIVVLAALQVVAVSATTHAANQAVRDGARAMSLGRSVPAAIDASLPNGLGDTQISYPPGAVRIEVPVPRIAIFPSLTVTREATMPRMVP
;
A
#
# COMPACT_ATOMS: atom_id res chain seq x y z
N MET A 1 57.85 -3.24 30.78
CA MET A 1 56.69 -3.59 29.92
C MET A 1 55.33 -3.25 30.56
N ARG A 2 55.11 -2.03 31.08
CA ARG A 2 53.84 -1.65 31.75
C ARG A 2 52.98 -0.62 31.01
N ARG A 3 53.50 0.02 29.95
CA ARG A 3 52.84 1.14 29.25
C ARG A 3 51.94 0.75 28.07
N LEU A 4 51.87 -0.54 27.71
CA LEU A 4 51.04 -1.00 26.58
C LEU A 4 49.59 -1.35 27.00
N ARG A 5 49.33 -1.58 28.30
CA ARG A 5 48.01 -2.00 28.80
C ARG A 5 47.01 -0.86 29.02
N GLU A 6 47.46 0.40 29.01
CA GLU A 6 46.55 1.55 29.20
C GLU A 6 45.86 1.99 27.91
N ARG A 7 46.40 1.62 26.73
CA ARG A 7 45.77 1.95 25.43
C ARG A 7 44.55 1.10 25.07
N LEU A 8 44.29 0.02 25.80
CA LEU A 8 43.13 -0.86 25.58
C LEU A 8 41.91 -0.50 26.45
N ARG A 9 42.03 0.48 27.35
CA ARG A 9 40.95 0.92 28.26
C ARG A 9 40.19 2.17 27.77
N GLY A 10 40.48 2.64 26.56
CA GLY A 10 39.91 3.88 26.00
C GLY A 10 38.79 3.71 24.98
N ASP A 11 38.47 2.47 24.57
CA ASP A 11 37.62 2.20 23.39
C ASP A 11 36.17 1.78 23.71
N ASP A 12 35.72 1.90 24.96
CA ASP A 12 34.32 1.55 25.32
C ASP A 12 33.29 2.53 24.72
N ARG A 13 33.72 3.71 24.27
CA ARG A 13 32.83 4.72 23.66
C ARG A 13 32.47 4.41 22.20
N GLY A 14 33.21 3.53 21.53
CA GLY A 14 32.92 3.06 20.16
C GLY A 14 31.95 1.88 20.12
N SER A 15 31.95 1.04 21.16
CA SER A 15 31.10 -0.16 21.25
C SER A 15 29.61 0.19 21.20
N SER A 16 29.18 1.19 21.99
CA SER A 16 27.77 1.58 22.05
C SER A 16 27.23 2.19 20.74
N ALA A 17 28.07 2.89 19.98
CA ALA A 17 27.67 3.47 18.69
C ALA A 17 27.47 2.37 17.63
N VAL A 18 28.32 1.35 17.64
CA VAL A 18 28.22 0.19 16.73
C VAL A 18 27.03 -0.70 17.09
N GLU A 19 26.70 -0.84 18.37
CA GLU A 19 25.52 -1.59 18.83
C GLU A 19 24.21 -0.95 18.34
N ILE A 20 24.09 0.39 18.39
CA ILE A 20 22.94 1.13 17.88
C ILE A 20 22.83 1.03 16.34
N LEU A 21 23.97 1.05 15.64
CA LEU A 21 24.02 0.85 14.18
C LEU A 21 23.49 -0.55 13.76
N GLY A 22 23.61 -1.56 14.63
CA GLY A 22 23.04 -2.88 14.40
C GLY A 22 21.50 -2.90 14.39
N VAL A 23 20.86 -2.06 15.21
CA VAL A 23 19.38 -1.99 15.33
C VAL A 23 18.75 -1.07 14.28
N MET A 24 19.48 -0.05 13.83
CA MET A 24 19.03 0.91 12.82
C MET A 24 18.40 0.27 11.56
N PRO A 25 19.00 -0.72 10.88
CA PRO A 25 18.39 -1.33 9.69
C PRO A 25 17.06 -2.03 10.00
N ILE A 26 16.93 -2.65 11.18
CA ILE A 26 15.69 -3.29 11.62
C ILE A 26 14.59 -2.24 11.79
N VAL A 27 14.89 -1.12 12.43
CA VAL A 27 13.94 -0.02 12.62
C VAL A 27 13.49 0.53 11.26
N VAL A 28 14.42 0.72 10.32
CA VAL A 28 14.08 1.17 8.96
C VAL A 28 13.14 0.19 8.27
N ILE A 29 13.41 -1.12 8.34
CA ILE A 29 12.54 -2.14 7.75
C ILE A 29 11.14 -2.12 8.39
N VAL A 30 11.04 -1.96 9.71
CA VAL A 30 9.75 -1.89 10.42
C VAL A 30 8.96 -0.64 10.00
N VAL A 31 9.61 0.52 9.89
CA VAL A 31 8.97 1.76 9.42
C VAL A 31 8.49 1.58 7.98
N LEU A 32 9.32 1.03 7.09
CA LEU A 32 8.93 0.76 5.71
C LEU A 32 7.75 -0.22 5.65
N ALA A 33 7.73 -1.26 6.50
CA ALA A 33 6.63 -2.21 6.57
C ALA A 33 5.32 -1.54 7.04
N ALA A 34 5.40 -0.68 8.05
CA ALA A 34 4.24 0.08 8.52
C ALA A 34 3.69 1.00 7.41
N LEU A 35 4.56 1.69 6.67
CA LEU A 35 4.16 2.50 5.52
C LEU A 35 3.50 1.64 4.43
N GLN A 36 4.01 0.43 4.18
CA GLN A 36 3.42 -0.48 3.20
C GLN A 36 2.01 -0.93 3.63
N VAL A 37 1.79 -1.20 4.92
CA VAL A 37 0.46 -1.53 5.47
C VAL A 37 -0.51 -0.36 5.29
N VAL A 38 -0.07 0.88 5.57
CA VAL A 38 -0.88 2.08 5.33
C VAL A 38 -1.26 2.21 3.86
N ALA A 39 -0.32 1.98 2.94
CA ALA A 39 -0.60 2.02 1.50
C ALA A 39 -1.66 0.99 1.07
N VAL A 40 -1.59 -0.24 1.59
CA VAL A 40 -2.59 -1.30 1.32
C VAL A 40 -3.97 -0.90 1.84
N SER A 41 -4.03 -0.37 3.06
CA SER A 41 -5.29 0.08 3.68
C SER A 41 -5.92 1.23 2.88
N ALA A 42 -5.14 2.26 2.55
CA ALA A 42 -5.61 3.38 1.74
C ALA A 42 -6.14 2.93 0.37
N THR A 43 -5.41 2.04 -0.30
CA THR A 43 -5.82 1.47 -1.60
C THR A 43 -7.12 0.68 -1.47
N THR A 44 -7.29 -0.08 -0.38
CA THR A 44 -8.52 -0.82 -0.11
C THR A 44 -9.72 0.10 0.09
N HIS A 45 -9.56 1.19 0.84
CA HIS A 45 -10.63 2.16 1.04
C HIS A 45 -11.02 2.86 -0.27
N ALA A 46 -10.04 3.29 -1.06
CA ALA A 46 -10.26 3.88 -2.38
C ALA A 46 -10.97 2.90 -3.33
N ALA A 47 -10.50 1.65 -3.40
CA ALA A 47 -11.09 0.62 -4.26
C ALA A 47 -12.55 0.32 -3.87
N ASN A 48 -12.86 0.25 -2.56
CA ASN A 48 -14.21 0.02 -2.08
C ASN A 48 -15.18 1.15 -2.47
N GLN A 49 -14.71 2.39 -2.46
CA GLN A 49 -15.51 3.54 -2.90
C GLN A 49 -15.71 3.49 -4.41
N ALA A 50 -14.62 3.40 -5.17
CA ALA A 50 -14.64 3.36 -6.63
C ALA A 50 -15.51 2.24 -7.20
N VAL A 51 -15.45 1.02 -6.64
CA VAL A 51 -16.25 -0.11 -7.15
C VAL A 51 -17.75 0.10 -6.91
N ARG A 52 -18.14 0.77 -5.82
CA ARG A 52 -19.54 1.08 -5.51
C ARG A 52 -20.06 2.17 -6.44
N ASP A 53 -19.24 3.19 -6.71
CA ASP A 53 -19.59 4.25 -7.66
C ASP A 53 -19.66 3.71 -9.09
N GLY A 54 -18.77 2.78 -9.45
CA GLY A 54 -18.84 2.03 -10.71
C GLY A 54 -20.12 1.18 -10.82
N ALA A 55 -20.47 0.41 -9.79
CA ALA A 55 -21.71 -0.37 -9.76
C ALA A 55 -22.97 0.52 -9.87
N ARG A 56 -22.93 1.72 -9.26
CA ARG A 56 -23.99 2.73 -9.38
C ARG A 56 -24.06 3.35 -10.77
N ALA A 57 -22.92 3.60 -11.41
CA ALA A 57 -22.89 4.04 -12.80
C ALA A 57 -23.50 2.98 -13.72
N MET A 58 -23.15 1.72 -13.52
CA MET A 58 -23.70 0.58 -14.27
C MET A 58 -25.22 0.47 -14.13
N SER A 59 -25.77 0.60 -12.92
CA SER A 59 -27.22 0.52 -12.70
C SER A 59 -28.01 1.67 -13.34
N LEU A 60 -27.36 2.81 -13.56
CA LEU A 60 -27.94 3.99 -14.20
C LEU A 60 -27.62 4.08 -15.71
N GLY A 61 -27.00 3.05 -16.29
CA GLY A 61 -26.59 3.06 -17.70
C GLY A 61 -25.51 4.09 -18.04
N ARG A 62 -24.76 4.56 -17.04
CA ARG A 62 -23.66 5.53 -17.20
C ARG A 62 -22.31 4.83 -17.38
N SER A 63 -21.30 5.57 -17.84
CA SER A 63 -19.96 5.04 -18.05
C SER A 63 -19.29 4.63 -16.74
N VAL A 64 -19.09 3.33 -16.55
CA VAL A 64 -18.39 2.75 -15.39
C VAL A 64 -16.93 3.20 -15.28
N PRO A 65 -16.13 3.22 -16.36
CA PRO A 65 -14.73 3.65 -16.27
C PRO A 65 -14.58 5.10 -15.79
N ALA A 66 -15.40 6.03 -16.29
CA ALA A 66 -15.33 7.43 -15.86
C ALA A 66 -15.74 7.63 -14.38
N ALA A 67 -16.69 6.83 -13.88
CA ALA A 67 -17.08 6.87 -12.48
C ALA A 67 -15.97 6.34 -11.55
N ILE A 68 -15.30 5.26 -11.96
CA ILE A 68 -14.15 4.70 -11.23
C ILE A 68 -12.98 5.68 -11.24
N ASP A 69 -12.64 6.24 -12.40
CA ASP A 69 -11.53 7.19 -12.55
C ASP A 69 -11.74 8.45 -11.71
N ALA A 70 -12.96 9.00 -11.69
CA ALA A 70 -13.30 10.14 -10.85
C ALA A 70 -13.26 9.84 -9.33
N SER A 71 -13.34 8.56 -8.95
CA SER A 71 -13.37 8.13 -7.54
C SER A 71 -12.00 7.70 -7.02
N LEU A 72 -11.07 7.36 -7.91
CA LEU A 72 -9.72 6.94 -7.53
C LEU A 72 -8.81 8.17 -7.34
N PRO A 73 -7.98 8.19 -6.29
CA PRO A 73 -6.91 9.18 -6.16
C PRO A 73 -5.96 9.18 -7.36
N ASN A 74 -5.52 10.37 -7.77
CA ASN A 74 -4.49 10.55 -8.80
C ASN A 74 -3.25 9.69 -8.47
N GLY A 75 -2.84 8.81 -9.40
CA GLY A 75 -1.66 7.95 -9.26
C GLY A 75 -1.94 6.44 -9.15
N LEU A 76 -3.19 5.99 -9.08
CA LEU A 76 -3.58 4.57 -9.10
C LEU A 76 -3.99 4.08 -10.51
N GLY A 77 -3.34 4.65 -11.54
CA GLY A 77 -3.83 4.67 -12.93
C GLY A 77 -3.81 3.34 -13.71
N ASP A 78 -3.25 2.26 -13.16
CA ASP A 78 -3.26 0.95 -13.81
C ASP A 78 -4.33 0.02 -13.21
N THR A 79 -5.55 0.57 -13.07
CA THR A 79 -6.69 -0.17 -12.54
C THR A 79 -7.35 -0.98 -13.64
N GLN A 80 -7.41 -2.29 -13.46
CA GLN A 80 -8.12 -3.19 -14.39
C GLN A 80 -9.58 -3.31 -13.98
N ILE A 81 -10.50 -3.18 -14.95
CA ILE A 81 -11.95 -3.24 -14.72
C ILE A 81 -12.50 -4.47 -15.44
N SER A 82 -13.29 -5.26 -14.72
CA SER A 82 -14.00 -6.43 -15.26
C SER A 82 -15.47 -6.40 -14.86
N TYR A 83 -16.31 -7.08 -15.65
CA TYR A 83 -17.76 -7.05 -15.53
C TYR A 83 -18.33 -8.46 -15.33
N PRO A 84 -18.27 -9.01 -14.10
CA PRO A 84 -19.00 -10.22 -13.78
C PRO A 84 -20.51 -10.02 -13.94
N PRO A 85 -21.32 -11.09 -14.05
CA PRO A 85 -22.76 -10.99 -14.23
C PRO A 85 -23.44 -10.13 -13.14
N GLY A 86 -23.88 -8.93 -13.51
CA GLY A 86 -24.55 -8.00 -12.60
C GLY A 86 -23.64 -7.25 -11.62
N ALA A 87 -22.32 -7.41 -11.72
CA ALA A 87 -21.35 -6.82 -10.82
C ALA A 87 -20.28 -6.00 -11.58
N VAL A 88 -19.62 -5.11 -10.85
CA VAL A 88 -18.40 -4.45 -11.30
C VAL A 88 -17.28 -4.95 -10.41
N ARG A 89 -16.18 -5.40 -11.02
CA ARG A 89 -14.95 -5.79 -10.34
C ARG A 89 -13.81 -4.89 -10.79
N ILE A 90 -13.00 -4.45 -9.84
CA ILE A 90 -11.78 -3.68 -10.10
C ILE A 90 -10.57 -4.33 -9.42
N GLU A 91 -9.42 -4.22 -10.07
CA GLU A 91 -8.12 -4.62 -9.54
C GLU A 91 -7.22 -3.37 -9.50
N VAL A 92 -6.89 -2.93 -8.30
CA VAL A 92 -6.16 -1.68 -8.08
C VAL A 92 -4.76 -2.00 -7.54
N PRO A 93 -3.69 -1.57 -8.24
CA PRO A 93 -2.32 -1.80 -7.77
C PRO A 93 -2.01 -0.95 -6.53
N VAL A 94 -1.41 -1.56 -5.52
CA VAL A 94 -0.93 -0.86 -4.32
C VAL A 94 0.43 -0.22 -4.63
N PRO A 95 0.64 1.05 -4.27
CA PRO A 95 1.95 1.68 -4.40
C PRO A 95 3.05 0.87 -3.70
N ARG A 96 4.12 0.57 -4.45
CA ARG A 96 5.26 -0.20 -3.95
C ARG A 96 6.21 0.71 -3.16
N ILE A 97 6.54 0.32 -1.93
CA ILE A 97 7.52 1.02 -1.10
C ILE A 97 8.82 0.21 -1.02
N ALA A 98 9.91 0.77 -1.55
CA ALA A 98 11.26 0.22 -1.48
C ALA A 98 11.37 -1.27 -1.92
N ILE A 99 11.71 -2.16 -0.97
CA ILE A 99 12.02 -3.58 -1.20
C ILE A 99 10.78 -4.48 -1.19
N PHE A 100 9.58 -3.95 -0.91
CA PHE A 100 8.37 -4.78 -0.85
C PHE A 100 7.88 -5.19 -2.26
N PRO A 101 7.22 -6.37 -2.38
CA PRO A 101 6.66 -6.81 -3.64
C PRO A 101 5.48 -5.93 -4.08
N SER A 102 5.16 -5.96 -5.37
CA SER A 102 3.92 -5.39 -5.90
C SER A 102 2.72 -6.16 -5.35
N LEU A 103 1.73 -5.44 -4.83
CA LEU A 103 0.47 -6.01 -4.33
C LEU A 103 -0.69 -5.39 -5.12
N THR A 104 -1.76 -6.16 -5.30
CA THR A 104 -2.97 -5.70 -5.98
C THR A 104 -4.17 -5.96 -5.08
N VAL A 105 -5.09 -5.00 -5.02
CA VAL A 105 -6.35 -5.13 -4.29
C VAL A 105 -7.48 -5.36 -5.28
N THR A 106 -8.10 -6.54 -5.21
CA THR A 106 -9.30 -6.86 -5.99
C THR A 106 -10.55 -6.59 -5.16
N ARG A 107 -11.50 -5.83 -5.72
CA ARG A 107 -12.82 -5.56 -5.12
C ARG A 107 -13.94 -5.71 -6.13
N GLU A 108 -15.07 -6.19 -5.66
CA GLU A 108 -16.28 -6.41 -6.47
C GLU A 108 -17.50 -5.84 -5.75
N ALA A 109 -18.40 -5.22 -6.50
CA ALA A 109 -19.67 -4.72 -6.00
C ALA A 109 -20.79 -5.02 -6.99
N THR A 110 -21.94 -5.42 -6.45
CA THR A 110 -23.18 -5.69 -7.17
C THR A 110 -24.23 -4.67 -6.73
N MET A 111 -24.95 -4.07 -7.69
CA MET A 111 -26.13 -3.25 -7.39
C MET A 111 -27.39 -3.88 -8.01
N PRO A 112 -28.52 -3.94 -7.29
CA PRO A 112 -29.80 -4.36 -7.86
C PRO A 112 -30.16 -3.44 -9.04
N ARG A 113 -30.58 -4.02 -10.17
CA ARG A 113 -31.10 -3.24 -11.29
C ARG A 113 -32.43 -2.61 -10.88
N MET A 114 -32.52 -1.29 -10.98
CA MET A 114 -33.79 -0.58 -10.93
C MET A 114 -34.48 -0.85 -12.28
N VAL A 115 -35.39 -1.82 -12.30
CA VAL A 115 -36.30 -2.00 -13.45
C VAL A 115 -37.24 -0.79 -13.45
N PRO A 116 -37.39 -0.05 -14.56
CA PRO A 116 -38.37 1.04 -14.65
C PRO A 116 -39.82 0.53 -14.61
#